data_AF-A0A9P9MHE6-F1
#
_entry.id   AF-A0A9P9MHE6-F1
#
_cell.length_a   1.000
_cell.length_b   1.000
_cell.length_c   1.000
_cell.angle_alpha   90.00
_cell.angle_beta   90.00
_cell.angle_gamma   90.00
#
_symmetry.space_group_name_H-M   'P 1'
#
loop_
_entity.id
_entity.type
_entity.pdbx_description
1 polymer ?
#
loop_
_entity_poly.entity_id
_entity_poly.type
_entity_poly.pdbx_seq_one_letter_code
_entity_poly.pdbx_strand_id
1 'polypeptide(L)'
;MVEDGQETLLSARQCLSEGFPIVFGYKNFSSTPLWKKGDDGIWVLGDLWKDGIIKPHQKPGDFGGHAVLMIGYDDDKGMVICQNSWGKDSSRPGAPIFYMPYNWILDYEATSDFWTLRKNVRSKS
;
A
#
# COMPACT_ATOMS: atom_id res chain seq x y z
N MET A 1 -10.33 4.30 -16.99
CA MET A 1 -10.46 3.84 -15.59
C MET A 1 -9.24 3.05 -15.10
N VAL A 2 -8.56 2.24 -15.95
CA VAL A 2 -7.23 1.65 -15.62
C VAL A 2 -6.11 2.72 -15.58
N GLU A 3 -6.28 3.81 -16.33
CA GLU A 3 -5.32 4.93 -16.41
C GLU A 3 -5.06 5.61 -15.04
N ASP A 4 -6.08 5.74 -14.19
CA ASP A 4 -5.98 6.43 -12.89
C ASP A 4 -5.05 5.70 -11.89
N GLY A 5 -5.13 4.37 -11.85
CA GLY A 5 -4.28 3.56 -10.98
C GLY A 5 -2.80 3.56 -11.40
N GLN A 6 -2.55 3.59 -12.72
CA GLN A 6 -1.18 3.68 -13.26
C GLN A 6 -0.56 5.04 -12.94
N GLU A 7 -1.31 6.12 -13.11
CA GLU A 7 -0.88 7.48 -12.74
C GLU A 7 -0.62 7.59 -11.23
N THR A 8 -1.46 6.96 -10.41
CA THR A 8 -1.29 6.92 -8.95
C THR A 8 0.01 6.21 -8.57
N LEU A 9 0.28 5.02 -9.13
CA LEU A 9 1.52 4.29 -8.85
C LEU A 9 2.76 5.05 -9.33
N LEU A 10 2.71 5.67 -10.51
CA LEU A 10 3.79 6.50 -11.03
C LEU A 10 4.06 7.70 -10.11
N SER A 11 3.01 8.40 -9.68
CA SER A 11 3.09 9.55 -8.77
C SER A 11 3.64 9.14 -7.41
N ALA A 12 3.25 7.97 -6.90
CA ALA A 12 3.76 7.42 -5.65
C ALA A 12 5.28 7.14 -5.75
N ARG A 13 5.74 6.51 -6.83
CA ARG A 13 7.17 6.28 -7.07
C ARG A 13 7.96 7.59 -7.12
N GLN A 14 7.44 8.58 -7.84
CA GLN A 14 8.06 9.91 -7.93
C GLN A 14 8.18 10.56 -6.54
N CYS A 15 7.09 10.59 -5.77
CA CYS A 15 7.07 11.17 -4.43
C CYS A 15 8.06 10.48 -3.46
N LEU A 16 8.14 9.15 -3.52
CA LEU A 16 9.10 8.38 -2.73
C LEU A 16 10.55 8.61 -3.17
N SER A 17 10.81 8.77 -4.47
CA SER A 17 12.14 9.10 -5.00
C SER A 17 12.64 10.48 -4.53
N GLU A 18 11.72 11.40 -4.26
CA GLU A 18 12.00 12.71 -3.67
C GLU A 18 12.20 12.65 -2.15
N GLY A 19 12.06 11.46 -1.53
CA GLY A 19 12.28 11.23 -0.10
C GLY A 19 11.06 11.51 0.77
N PHE A 20 9.85 11.54 0.20
CA PHE A 20 8.62 11.84 0.94
C PHE A 20 7.70 10.61 1.05
N PRO A 21 7.53 10.04 2.26
CA PRO A 21 6.56 8.99 2.54
C PRO A 21 5.11 9.44 2.30
N ILE A 22 4.24 8.49 1.98
CA ILE A 22 2.84 8.77 1.58
C ILE A 22 1.90 8.05 2.55
N VAL A 23 0.99 8.77 3.19
CA VAL A 23 -0.14 8.17 3.91
C VAL A 23 -1.25 7.89 2.90
N PHE A 24 -1.87 6.71 2.98
CA PHE A 24 -3.03 6.36 2.16
C PHE A 24 -3.94 5.36 2.88
N GLY A 25 -5.19 5.28 2.43
CA GLY A 25 -6.16 4.30 2.89
C GLY A 25 -6.25 3.10 1.94
N TYR A 26 -6.50 1.92 2.50
CA TYR A 26 -6.93 0.75 1.74
C TYR A 26 -8.18 0.11 2.37
N LYS A 27 -8.98 -0.56 1.55
CA LYS A 27 -10.21 -1.25 1.95
C LYS A 27 -10.00 -2.74 2.11
N ASN A 28 -10.64 -3.36 3.09
CA ASN A 28 -10.64 -4.81 3.21
C ASN A 28 -11.70 -5.41 2.27
N PHE A 29 -11.34 -6.48 1.54
CA PHE A 29 -12.26 -7.24 0.69
C PHE A 29 -12.83 -8.49 1.37
N SER A 30 -12.34 -8.81 2.56
CA SER A 30 -12.88 -9.86 3.42
C SER A 30 -12.61 -9.54 4.88
N SER A 31 -13.27 -10.25 5.80
CA SER A 31 -13.05 -10.11 7.24
C SER A 31 -11.67 -10.61 7.71
N THR A 32 -10.97 -11.39 6.88
CA THR A 32 -9.65 -11.97 7.20
C THR A 32 -8.63 -11.57 6.14
N PRO A 33 -7.71 -10.64 6.46
CA PRO A 33 -6.68 -10.24 5.51
C PRO A 33 -5.79 -11.42 5.08
N LEU A 34 -5.40 -11.44 3.81
CA LEU A 34 -4.64 -12.53 3.19
C LEU A 34 -3.13 -12.42 3.48
N TRP A 35 -2.74 -12.38 4.76
CA TRP A 35 -1.33 -12.27 5.15
C TRP A 35 -0.55 -13.56 4.86
N LYS A 36 0.63 -13.40 4.26
CA LYS A 36 1.62 -14.47 4.10
C LYS A 36 3.00 -13.97 4.53
N LYS A 37 3.84 -14.83 5.08
CA LYS A 37 5.24 -14.50 5.35
C LYS A 37 6.02 -14.66 4.04
N GLY A 38 6.74 -13.62 3.62
CA GLY A 38 7.68 -13.69 2.50
C GLY A 38 8.98 -14.41 2.89
N ASP A 39 9.79 -14.74 1.89
CA ASP A 39 11.08 -15.46 2.08
C ASP A 39 12.09 -14.63 2.89
N ASP A 40 11.96 -13.31 2.87
CA ASP A 40 12.74 -12.37 3.68
C ASP A 40 12.19 -12.18 5.12
N GLY A 41 11.13 -12.91 5.47
CA GLY A 41 10.50 -12.82 6.78
C GLY A 41 9.65 -11.56 6.99
N ILE A 42 9.34 -10.80 5.93
CA ILE A 42 8.40 -9.66 5.98
C ILE A 42 7.01 -10.16 5.59
N TRP A 43 5.97 -9.59 6.19
CA TRP A 43 4.59 -9.93 5.82
C TRP A 43 4.23 -9.38 4.44
N VAL A 44 3.48 -10.14 3.67
CA VAL A 44 2.99 -9.79 2.33
C VAL A 44 1.46 -9.85 2.38
N LEU A 45 0.81 -8.77 1.96
CA LEU A 45 -0.63 -8.76 1.73
C LEU A 45 -0.91 -9.54 0.44
N GLY A 46 -1.91 -10.42 0.45
CA GLY A 46 -2.27 -11.21 -0.72
C GLY A 46 -2.52 -10.33 -1.95
N ASP A 47 -2.08 -10.84 -3.10
CA ASP A 47 -2.36 -10.26 -4.41
C ASP A 47 -3.89 -10.16 -4.59
N LEU A 48 -4.36 -8.94 -4.87
CA LEU A 48 -5.77 -8.59 -4.85
C LEU A 48 -6.57 -9.38 -5.89
N TRP A 49 -6.03 -9.52 -7.10
CA TRP A 49 -6.73 -10.16 -8.22
C TRP A 49 -6.36 -11.63 -8.39
N LYS A 50 -5.50 -12.16 -7.51
CA LYS A 50 -5.10 -13.56 -7.52
C LYS A 50 -6.31 -14.47 -7.40
N ASP A 51 -6.27 -15.55 -8.18
CA ASP A 51 -7.32 -16.56 -8.29
C ASP A 51 -8.66 -16.02 -8.86
N GLY A 52 -8.71 -14.72 -9.24
CA GLY A 52 -9.86 -14.10 -9.87
C GLY A 52 -11.10 -13.99 -9.00
N ILE A 53 -10.98 -14.16 -7.68
CA ILE A 53 -12.09 -14.06 -6.72
C ILE A 53 -12.53 -12.60 -6.60
N ILE A 54 -11.58 -11.68 -6.48
CA ILE A 54 -11.83 -10.24 -6.54
C ILE A 54 -11.48 -9.80 -7.96
N LYS A 55 -12.45 -9.20 -8.66
CA LYS A 55 -12.23 -8.64 -9.99
C LYS A 55 -11.60 -7.24 -9.89
N PRO A 56 -10.83 -6.79 -10.88
CA PRO A 56 -10.39 -5.40 -10.95
C PRO A 56 -11.56 -4.45 -10.81
N HIS A 57 -11.41 -3.46 -9.94
CA HIS A 57 -12.42 -2.42 -9.68
C HIS A 57 -13.74 -2.97 -9.14
N GLN A 58 -13.69 -4.13 -8.50
CA GLN A 58 -14.81 -4.60 -7.72
C GLN A 58 -14.94 -3.72 -6.47
N LYS A 59 -16.13 -3.21 -6.23
CA LYS A 59 -16.42 -2.47 -5.00
C LYS A 59 -16.23 -3.39 -3.78
N PRO A 60 -15.47 -2.98 -2.75
CA PRO A 60 -15.31 -3.77 -1.53
C PRO A 60 -16.63 -3.84 -0.74
N GLY A 61 -16.79 -4.92 0.01
CA GLY A 61 -17.86 -5.03 1.01
C GLY A 61 -17.59 -4.15 2.24
N ASP A 62 -18.47 -4.22 3.24
CA ASP A 62 -18.32 -3.46 4.48
C ASP A 62 -17.44 -4.21 5.51
N PHE A 63 -16.15 -4.35 5.17
CA PHE A 63 -15.15 -5.02 6.02
C PHE A 63 -14.18 -4.02 6.69
N GLY A 64 -14.55 -2.73 6.65
CA GLY A 64 -13.70 -1.63 7.11
C GLY A 64 -12.55 -1.31 6.16
N GLY A 65 -11.75 -0.32 6.57
CA GLY A 65 -10.52 0.07 5.91
C GLY A 65 -9.44 0.41 6.93
N HIS A 66 -8.22 0.55 6.45
CA HIS A 66 -7.07 0.87 7.28
C HIS A 66 -6.18 1.89 6.58
N ALA A 67 -5.51 2.74 7.36
CA ALA A 67 -4.57 3.74 6.86
C ALA A 67 -3.14 3.37 7.25
N VAL A 68 -2.22 3.43 6.30
CA VAL A 68 -0.82 3.04 6.47
C VAL A 68 0.11 4.06 5.80
N LEU A 69 1.41 3.96 6.11
CA LEU A 69 2.43 4.82 5.53
C LEU A 69 3.23 4.05 4.49
N MET A 70 3.13 4.43 3.22
CA MET A 70 4.02 3.97 2.16
C MET A 70 5.40 4.60 2.34
N ILE A 71 6.42 3.77 2.53
CA ILE A 71 7.79 4.20 2.84
C ILE A 71 8.81 3.78 1.76
N GLY A 72 8.37 3.04 0.74
CA GLY A 72 9.21 2.59 -0.36
C GLY A 72 8.45 1.73 -1.36
N TYR A 73 9.17 1.25 -2.36
CA TYR A 73 8.68 0.28 -3.35
C TYR A 73 9.83 -0.62 -3.82
N ASP A 74 9.47 -1.77 -4.38
CA ASP A 74 10.37 -2.76 -4.93
C ASP A 74 9.80 -3.22 -6.28
N ASP A 75 10.40 -2.74 -7.38
CA ASP A 75 9.95 -3.04 -8.73
C ASP A 75 10.24 -4.48 -9.15
N ASP A 76 11.30 -5.10 -8.61
CA ASP A 76 11.61 -6.51 -8.88
C ASP A 76 10.54 -7.42 -8.27
N LYS A 77 9.99 -7.04 -7.10
CA LYS A 77 8.87 -7.73 -6.46
C LYS A 77 7.50 -7.27 -6.93
N GLY A 78 7.39 -6.11 -7.57
CA GLY A 78 6.11 -5.50 -7.95
C GLY A 78 5.26 -5.08 -6.73
N MET A 79 5.90 -4.53 -5.69
CA MET A 79 5.26 -4.25 -4.40
C MET A 79 5.62 -2.87 -3.85
N VAL A 80 4.67 -2.23 -3.17
CA VAL A 80 4.97 -1.09 -2.28
C VAL A 80 5.29 -1.61 -0.87
N ILE A 81 6.08 -0.83 -0.14
CA ILE A 81 6.50 -1.13 1.23
C ILE A 81 5.72 -0.21 2.17
N CYS A 82 4.96 -0.80 3.08
CA CYS A 82 4.12 -0.07 4.01
C CYS A 82 4.59 -0.26 5.46
N GLN A 83 4.67 0.83 6.21
CA GLN A 83 4.76 0.82 7.66
C GLN A 83 3.36 0.82 8.27
N ASN A 84 3.16 -0.07 9.24
CA ASN A 84 1.91 -0.25 9.95
C ASN A 84 2.00 0.28 11.39
N SER A 85 0.86 0.48 12.03
CA SER A 85 0.70 1.09 13.36
C SER A 85 0.39 0.08 14.46
N TRP A 86 0.71 -1.20 14.24
CA TRP A 86 0.32 -2.32 15.09
C TRP A 86 1.39 -2.79 16.10
N GLY A 87 2.44 -1.99 16.28
CA GLY A 87 3.57 -2.29 17.15
C GLY A 87 4.75 -2.94 16.42
N LYS A 88 5.83 -3.22 17.16
CA LYS A 88 7.09 -3.75 16.63
C LYS A 88 7.18 -5.28 16.58
N ASP A 89 6.16 -5.97 17.08
CA ASP A 89 6.15 -7.43 17.14
C ASP A 89 5.92 -8.02 15.75
N SER A 90 6.98 -8.57 15.16
CA SER A 90 6.95 -9.18 13.82
C SER A 90 6.19 -10.50 13.75
N SER A 91 5.83 -11.10 14.90
CA SER A 91 4.94 -12.26 14.93
C SER A 91 3.50 -11.88 14.57
N ARG A 92 3.13 -10.60 14.78
CA ARG A 92 1.83 -10.08 14.39
C ARG A 92 1.77 -9.89 12.86
N PRO A 93 0.79 -10.49 12.17
CA PRO A 93 0.61 -10.32 10.74
C PRO A 93 0.53 -8.84 10.33
N GLY A 94 1.29 -8.45 9.32
CA GLY A 94 1.33 -7.09 8.78
C GLY A 94 2.12 -6.07 9.61
N ALA A 95 2.79 -6.47 10.70
CA ALA A 95 3.61 -5.59 11.53
C ALA A 95 5.10 -5.96 11.51
N PRO A 96 6.02 -5.00 11.76
CA PRO A 96 5.79 -3.54 11.75
C PRO A 96 5.70 -2.96 10.33
N ILE A 97 6.21 -3.71 9.36
CA ILE A 97 6.19 -3.39 7.93
C ILE A 97 5.60 -4.56 7.16
N PHE A 98 5.04 -4.28 5.99
CA PHE A 98 4.57 -5.29 5.08
C PHE A 98 4.71 -4.84 3.63
N TYR A 99 4.74 -5.82 2.73
CA TYR A 99 4.65 -5.60 1.30
C TYR A 99 3.19 -5.66 0.84
N MET A 100 2.81 -4.71 -0.01
CA MET A 100 1.52 -4.68 -0.68
C MET A 100 1.75 -4.74 -2.19
N PRO A 101 1.20 -5.74 -2.90
CA PRO A 101 1.33 -5.84 -4.36
C PRO A 101 0.78 -4.62 -5.10
N TYR A 102 1.40 -4.25 -6.22
CA TYR A 102 1.01 -3.07 -7.00
C TYR A 102 -0.45 -3.06 -7.45
N ASN A 103 -1.08 -4.21 -7.62
CA ASN A 103 -2.49 -4.25 -8.02
C ASN A 103 -3.47 -3.66 -6.99
N TRP A 104 -3.07 -3.53 -5.72
CA TRP A 104 -3.83 -2.75 -4.76
C TRP A 104 -3.83 -1.25 -5.09
N ILE A 105 -2.71 -0.73 -5.58
CA ILE A 105 -2.55 0.68 -5.97
C ILE A 105 -3.19 0.94 -7.34
N LEU A 106 -3.12 -0.04 -8.25
CA LEU A 106 -3.74 0.06 -9.57
C LEU A 106 -5.28 0.01 -9.53
N ASP A 107 -5.85 -0.40 -8.39
CA ASP A 107 -7.30 -0.54 -8.22
C ASP A 107 -7.88 0.64 -7.42
N TYR A 108 -8.60 1.53 -8.10
CA TYR A 108 -9.20 2.72 -7.51
C TYR A 108 -10.34 2.41 -6.51
N GLU A 109 -10.87 1.19 -6.48
CA GLU A 109 -11.82 0.76 -5.43
C GLU A 109 -11.10 0.24 -4.18
N ALA A 110 -9.82 -0.14 -4.30
CA ALA A 110 -9.07 -0.76 -3.22
C ALA A 110 -8.32 0.27 -2.36
N THR A 111 -7.87 1.38 -2.95
CA THR A 111 -7.07 2.41 -2.25
C THR A 111 -7.56 3.81 -2.52
N SER A 112 -7.36 4.71 -1.55
CA SER A 112 -7.80 6.11 -1.64
C SER A 112 -6.94 7.05 -0.78
N ASP A 113 -7.17 8.35 -0.95
CA ASP A 113 -6.68 9.39 -0.03
C ASP A 113 -5.16 9.41 0.15
N PHE A 114 -4.42 9.47 -0.95
CA PHE A 114 -2.96 9.57 -0.94
C PHE A 114 -2.52 11.00 -0.55
N TRP A 115 -1.77 11.11 0.55
CA TRP A 115 -1.27 12.38 1.08
C TRP A 115 0.21 12.30 1.45
N THR A 116 0.94 13.37 1.17
CA THR A 116 2.30 13.58 1.65
C THR A 116 2.44 14.96 2.28
N LEU A 117 3.25 15.07 3.33
CA LEU A 117 3.62 16.36 3.91
C LEU A 117 5.03 16.74 3.43
N ARG A 118 5.15 17.94 2.83
CA ARG A 118 6.42 18.50 2.37
C ARG A 118 6.73 19.77 3.16
N LYS A 119 7.83 19.77 3.90
CA LYS A 119 8.30 20.95 4.62
C LYS A 119 9.22 21.77 3.71
N ASN A 120 8.83 22.99 3.38
CA ASN A 120 9.73 23.93 2.74
C ASN A 120 10.85 24.32 3.70
N VAL A 121 12.10 24.05 3.30
CA VAL A 121 13.26 24.56 4.03
C VAL A 121 13.43 26.03 3.62
N ARG A 122 13.13 26.97 4.52
CA ARG A 122 13.57 28.35 4.33
C ARG A 122 15.10 28.36 4.46
N SER A 123 15.81 28.73 3.40
CA SER A 123 17.21 29.12 3.53
C SER A 123 17.26 30.33 4.46
N LYS A 124 18.07 30.27 5.52
CA LYS A 124 18.40 31.49 6.27
C LYS A 124 19.17 32.40 5.30
N SER A 125 18.53 33.47 4.85
CA SER A 125 19.19 34.63 4.25
C SER A 125 20.03 35.35 5.29
#